data_AF-A0A8T1QB12-F1
#
_entry.id   AF-A0A8T1QB12-F1
#
_cell.length_a   1.000
_cell.length_b   1.000
_cell.length_c   1.000
_cell.angle_alpha   90.00
_cell.angle_beta   90.00
_cell.angle_gamma   90.00
#
_symmetry.space_group_name_H-M   'P 1'
#
loop_
_entity.id
_entity.type
_entity.pdbx_description
1 polymer ?
#
loop_
_entity_poly.entity_id
_entity_poly.type
_entity_poly.pdbx_seq_one_letter_code
_entity_poly.pdbx_strand_id
1 'polypeptide(L)'
;MSRSENVTIKEDDRGGKWVGIWRLVLLKHPPYDEPRRNGKIPKILLHRLFPQAQYSIWIDGKMELIVDPLLIMERYLWRGKYSFAIAQHKHHRSIYEEADANKRRKRYARPLIDLHMKIYRYEGMGSWSPGGKTISDVPEGAIIIREHTAMSNLFSCLWFNEVDLFTPRDQLSFGYVVYRLGGLFKFFMFPNCEYYSLFVLHPHTREHSSAVEWVKNITELDGKGSRMKESRGGLGLWTPYPGNLDSVVLPPVARTSKAG
;
A
#
# COMPACT_ATOMS: atom_id res chain seq x y z
N MET A 1 -20.09 -10.31 17.10
CA MET A 1 -19.95 -11.44 18.04
C MET A 1 -19.84 -12.72 17.21
N SER A 2 -18.63 -13.12 16.82
CA SER A 2 -18.35 -14.48 16.33
C SER A 2 -17.58 -15.21 17.42
N ARG A 3 -17.94 -16.48 17.61
CA ARG A 3 -17.43 -17.39 18.64
C ARG A 3 -15.90 -17.39 18.65
N SER A 4 -15.32 -17.09 19.80
CA SER A 4 -13.94 -17.42 20.13
C SER A 4 -13.84 -18.93 20.31
N GLU A 5 -13.70 -19.67 19.22
CA GLU A 5 -13.11 -21.00 19.33
C GLU A 5 -11.69 -20.84 19.86
N ASN A 6 -11.35 -21.57 20.91
CA ASN A 6 -10.02 -21.53 21.52
C ASN A 6 -9.00 -22.04 20.50
N VAL A 7 -8.40 -21.14 19.73
CA VAL A 7 -7.32 -21.44 18.80
C VAL A 7 -6.13 -21.93 19.62
N THR A 8 -5.82 -23.22 19.50
CA THR A 8 -4.70 -23.82 20.24
C THR A 8 -3.39 -23.44 19.58
N ILE A 9 -2.58 -22.64 20.28
CA ILE A 9 -1.22 -22.30 19.86
C ILE A 9 -0.28 -23.41 20.33
N LYS A 10 0.46 -24.04 19.40
CA LYS A 10 1.50 -25.03 19.70
C LYS A 10 2.88 -24.38 19.61
N GLU A 11 3.81 -24.78 20.48
CA GLU A 11 5.20 -24.33 20.44
C GLU A 11 6.10 -25.51 20.03
N ASP A 12 7.03 -25.28 19.09
CA ASP A 12 8.02 -26.29 18.68
C ASP A 12 9.28 -26.23 19.56
N ASP A 13 10.15 -27.24 19.43
CA ASP A 13 11.40 -27.35 20.21
C ASP A 13 12.38 -26.17 20.00
N ARG A 14 12.14 -25.33 18.98
CA ARG A 14 12.93 -24.14 18.66
C ARG A 14 12.20 -22.84 19.05
N GLY A 15 11.12 -22.92 19.83
CA GLY A 15 10.32 -21.79 20.30
C GLY A 15 9.42 -21.15 19.24
N GLY A 16 9.22 -21.84 18.10
CA GLY A 16 8.29 -21.41 17.06
C GLY A 16 6.85 -21.62 17.50
N LYS A 17 5.99 -20.60 17.37
CA LYS A 17 4.55 -20.69 17.69
C LYS A 17 3.74 -21.00 16.44
N TRP A 18 2.75 -21.88 16.56
CA TRP A 18 1.99 -22.44 15.44
C TRP A 18 0.49 -22.48 15.72
N VAL A 19 -0.31 -22.24 14.67
CA VAL A 19 -1.76 -22.42 14.63
C VAL A 19 -2.10 -23.29 13.42
N GLY A 20 -2.41 -24.56 13.67
CA GLY A 20 -2.53 -25.54 12.57
C GLY A 20 -1.21 -25.64 11.79
N ILE A 21 -1.26 -25.36 10.49
CA ILE A 21 -0.07 -25.31 9.61
C ILE A 21 0.61 -23.93 9.57
N TRP A 22 0.04 -22.92 10.22
CA TRP A 22 0.52 -21.54 10.18
C TRP A 22 1.54 -21.29 11.27
N ARG A 23 2.72 -20.79 10.88
CA ARG A 23 3.71 -20.29 11.83
C ARG A 23 3.42 -18.84 12.18
N LEU A 24 3.32 -18.54 13.46
CA LEU A 24 3.22 -17.18 13.98
C LEU A 24 4.61 -16.57 14.09
N VAL A 25 4.84 -15.48 13.36
CA VAL A 25 6.08 -14.70 13.41
C VAL A 25 5.77 -13.33 13.98
N LEU A 26 6.30 -13.03 15.17
CA LEU A 26 6.11 -11.75 15.83
C LEU A 26 7.13 -10.73 15.31
N LEU A 27 6.65 -9.63 14.72
CA LEU A 27 7.49 -8.49 14.39
C LEU A 27 7.77 -7.67 15.66
N LYS A 28 8.99 -7.80 16.20
CA LYS A 28 9.45 -7.03 17.36
C LYS A 28 10.12 -5.74 16.91
N HIS A 29 10.03 -4.69 17.73
CA HIS A 29 10.70 -3.40 17.51
C HIS A 29 10.41 -2.75 16.15
N PRO A 30 9.14 -2.41 15.86
CA PRO A 30 8.80 -1.68 14.66
C PRO A 30 9.63 -0.37 14.55
N PRO A 31 10.16 -0.05 13.36
CA PRO A 31 11.06 1.08 13.19
C PRO A 31 10.33 2.42 13.21
N TYR A 32 9.03 2.47 12.88
CA TYR A 32 8.28 3.71 12.80
C TYR A 32 7.38 3.95 14.00
N ASP A 33 7.05 5.21 14.26
CA ASP A 33 6.02 5.58 15.24
C ASP A 33 4.61 5.31 14.69
N GLU A 34 4.42 5.41 13.37
CA GLU A 34 3.14 5.20 12.69
C GLU A 34 2.82 3.70 12.44
N PRO A 35 1.75 3.13 13.04
CA PRO A 35 1.40 1.72 12.86
C PRO A 35 1.09 1.34 11.40
N ARG A 36 0.47 2.24 10.62
CA ARG A 36 0.14 1.97 9.21
C ARG A 36 1.39 1.80 8.36
N ARG A 37 2.44 2.58 8.61
CA ARG A 37 3.74 2.49 7.94
C ARG A 37 4.47 1.23 8.34
N ASN A 38 4.47 0.88 9.62
CA ASN A 38 4.99 -0.40 10.10
C ASN A 38 4.32 -1.60 9.41
N GLY A 39 2.99 -1.54 9.22
CA GLY A 39 2.26 -2.56 8.47
C GLY A 39 2.68 -2.69 7.00
N LYS A 40 3.35 -1.68 6.41
CA LYS A 40 3.85 -1.76 5.03
C LYS A 40 5.12 -2.59 4.91
N ILE A 41 5.88 -2.79 5.99
CA ILE A 41 7.10 -3.61 5.97
C ILE A 41 6.78 -5.06 5.61
N PRO A 42 5.96 -5.81 6.37
CA PRO A 42 5.62 -7.19 6.01
C PRO A 42 4.76 -7.26 4.74
N LYS A 43 4.01 -6.19 4.43
CA LYS A 43 3.20 -6.12 3.21
C LYS A 43 4.04 -6.04 1.94
N ILE A 44 4.98 -5.10 1.88
CA ILE A 44 5.71 -4.75 0.65
C ILE A 44 7.07 -5.45 0.62
N LEU A 45 7.79 -5.47 1.75
CA LEU A 45 9.15 -5.99 1.86
C LEU A 45 9.23 -7.44 2.37
N LEU A 46 8.21 -8.26 2.14
CA LEU A 46 8.18 -9.65 2.62
C LEU A 46 9.42 -10.45 2.20
N HIS A 47 9.91 -10.24 0.98
CA HIS A 47 11.11 -10.89 0.44
C HIS A 47 12.39 -10.57 1.24
N ARG A 48 12.43 -9.46 2.00
CA ARG A 48 13.54 -9.14 2.91
C ARG A 48 13.41 -9.83 4.26
N LEU A 49 12.18 -10.02 4.73
CA LEU A 49 11.89 -10.73 5.98
C LEU A 49 12.05 -12.25 5.83
N PHE A 50 11.69 -12.78 4.66
CA PHE A 50 11.72 -14.19 4.33
C PHE A 50 12.48 -14.41 3.01
N PRO A 51 13.82 -14.29 3.00
CA PRO A 51 14.62 -14.35 1.77
C PRO A 51 14.57 -15.71 1.05
N GLN A 52 14.13 -16.76 1.74
CA GLN A 52 13.95 -18.10 1.16
C GLN A 52 12.55 -18.30 0.54
N ALA A 53 11.64 -17.33 0.68
CA ALA A 53 10.31 -17.41 0.07
C ALA A 53 10.41 -17.20 -1.44
N GLN A 54 9.92 -18.16 -2.22
CA GLN A 54 9.81 -18.03 -3.67
C GLN A 54 8.51 -17.35 -4.09
N TYR A 55 7.45 -17.54 -3.30
CA TYR A 55 6.14 -16.95 -3.54
C TYR A 55 5.56 -16.38 -2.25
N SER A 56 4.65 -15.42 -2.39
CA SER A 56 3.89 -14.90 -1.26
C SER A 56 2.51 -14.39 -1.64
N ILE A 57 1.59 -14.47 -0.67
CA ILE A 57 0.27 -13.85 -0.72
C ILE A 57 0.16 -12.96 0.53
N TRP A 58 0.04 -11.66 0.32
CA TRP A 58 -0.38 -10.71 1.35
C TRP A 58 -1.91 -10.65 1.37
N ILE A 59 -2.50 -10.70 2.57
CA ILE A 59 -3.94 -10.60 2.79
C ILE A 59 -4.15 -9.59 3.93
N ASP A 60 -5.04 -8.60 3.73
CA ASP A 60 -5.39 -7.61 4.75
C ASP A 60 -6.05 -8.29 5.96
N GLY A 61 -5.80 -7.79 7.17
CA GLY A 61 -6.31 -8.41 8.41
C GLY A 61 -7.84 -8.47 8.52
N LYS A 62 -8.58 -7.74 7.68
CA LYS A 62 -10.05 -7.85 7.58
C LYS A 62 -10.53 -9.03 6.73
N MET A 63 -9.64 -9.70 6.02
CA MET A 63 -10.00 -10.70 5.01
C MET A 63 -9.64 -12.09 5.51
N GLU A 64 -10.59 -13.00 5.38
CA GLU A 64 -10.41 -14.40 5.69
C GLU A 64 -10.37 -15.19 4.38
N LEU A 65 -9.28 -15.92 4.15
CA LEU A 65 -9.09 -16.72 2.95
C LEU A 65 -9.96 -17.98 3.00
N ILE A 66 -10.76 -18.20 1.96
CA ILE A 66 -11.66 -19.37 1.85
C ILE A 66 -11.33 -20.29 0.67
N VAL A 67 -10.21 -20.03 -0.02
CA VAL A 67 -9.75 -20.79 -1.19
C VAL A 67 -8.32 -21.27 -0.95
N ASP A 68 -7.97 -22.43 -1.51
CA ASP A 68 -6.60 -22.95 -1.49
C ASP A 68 -5.61 -21.90 -2.09
N PRO A 69 -4.58 -21.48 -1.34
CA PRO A 69 -3.53 -20.60 -1.83
C PRO A 69 -2.92 -21.03 -3.18
N LEU A 70 -2.78 -22.33 -3.45
CA LEU A 70 -2.21 -22.83 -4.71
C LEU A 70 -3.09 -22.50 -5.91
N LEU A 71 -4.41 -22.51 -5.76
CA LEU A 71 -5.34 -22.11 -6.83
C LEU A 71 -5.25 -20.61 -7.13
N ILE A 72 -4.94 -19.80 -6.12
CA ILE A 72 -4.64 -18.38 -6.29
C ILE A 72 -3.35 -18.21 -7.11
N MET A 73 -2.30 -18.95 -6.78
CA MET A 73 -1.05 -18.92 -7.55
C MET A 73 -1.27 -19.32 -9.00
N GLU A 74 -1.99 -20.42 -9.23
CA GLU A 74 -2.31 -20.92 -10.57
C GLU A 74 -3.05 -19.87 -11.39
N ARG A 75 -4.12 -19.30 -10.83
CA ARG A 75 -5.01 -18.34 -11.51
C ARG A 75 -4.31 -17.04 -11.83
N TYR A 76 -3.61 -16.44 -10.87
CA TYR A 76 -3.15 -15.06 -10.97
C TYR A 76 -1.69 -14.92 -11.43
N LEU A 77 -0.85 -15.94 -11.22
CA LEU A 77 0.55 -15.93 -11.66
C LEU A 77 0.77 -16.91 -12.82
N TRP A 78 0.60 -18.21 -12.59
CA TRP A 78 1.12 -19.24 -13.50
C TRP A 78 0.45 -19.28 -14.88
N ARG A 79 -0.89 -19.22 -14.94
CA ARG A 79 -1.63 -19.23 -16.22
C ARG A 79 -1.25 -18.06 -17.13
N GLY A 80 -1.09 -16.88 -16.54
CA GLY A 80 -0.72 -15.66 -17.25
C GLY A 80 0.78 -15.42 -17.35
N LYS A 81 1.61 -16.29 -16.76
CA LYS A 81 3.07 -16.13 -16.63
C LYS A 81 3.47 -14.77 -16.03
N TYR A 82 2.74 -14.33 -15.01
CA TYR A 82 3.03 -13.11 -14.26
C TYR A 82 3.84 -13.44 -13.00
N SER A 83 4.72 -12.54 -12.59
CA SER A 83 5.44 -12.63 -11.31
C SER A 83 4.82 -11.78 -10.21
N PHE A 84 3.80 -10.99 -10.54
CA PHE A 84 3.12 -10.11 -9.61
C PHE A 84 1.66 -9.95 -10.02
N ALA A 85 0.75 -10.09 -9.05
CA ALA A 85 -0.66 -9.79 -9.23
C ALA A 85 -1.21 -8.99 -8.06
N ILE A 86 -2.08 -8.04 -8.36
CA ILE A 86 -2.70 -7.16 -7.37
C ILE A 86 -4.08 -6.76 -7.86
N ALA A 87 -4.98 -6.50 -6.93
CA ALA A 87 -6.33 -6.10 -7.31
C ALA A 87 -6.37 -4.65 -7.79
N GLN A 88 -7.28 -4.35 -8.71
CA GLN A 88 -7.63 -2.99 -9.08
C GLN A 88 -8.44 -2.33 -7.95
N HIS A 89 -8.23 -1.04 -7.72
CA HIS A 89 -9.09 -0.30 -6.81
C HIS A 89 -10.53 -0.18 -7.35
N LYS A 90 -11.52 -0.30 -6.46
CA LYS A 90 -12.94 -0.39 -6.83
C LYS A 90 -13.47 0.86 -7.55
N HIS A 91 -12.95 2.05 -7.23
CA HIS A 91 -13.55 3.31 -7.64
C HIS A 91 -12.59 4.26 -8.35
N HIS A 92 -11.36 4.37 -7.85
CA HIS A 92 -10.37 5.31 -8.39
C HIS A 92 -9.45 4.59 -9.34
N ARG A 93 -9.12 5.25 -10.45
CA ARG A 93 -8.17 4.73 -11.44
C ARG A 93 -6.91 5.56 -11.54
N SER A 94 -7.01 6.86 -11.23
CA SER A 94 -5.90 7.80 -11.20
C SER A 94 -5.44 8.04 -9.75
N ILE A 95 -4.12 8.13 -9.53
CA ILE A 95 -3.59 8.48 -8.20
C ILE A 95 -4.07 9.86 -7.73
N TYR A 96 -4.37 10.77 -8.66
CA TYR A 96 -4.90 12.10 -8.33
C TYR A 96 -6.34 12.03 -7.81
N GLU A 97 -7.15 11.09 -8.30
CA GLU A 97 -8.49 10.80 -7.78
C GLU A 97 -8.39 10.24 -6.34
N GLU A 98 -7.50 9.28 -6.12
CA GLU A 98 -7.27 8.72 -4.78
C GLU A 98 -6.70 9.77 -3.82
N ALA A 99 -5.82 10.66 -4.28
CA ALA A 99 -5.30 11.76 -3.49
C ALA A 99 -6.41 12.71 -3.02
N ASP A 100 -7.29 13.14 -3.93
CA ASP A 100 -8.45 13.97 -3.58
C ASP A 100 -9.38 13.28 -2.58
N ALA A 101 -9.66 11.99 -2.78
CA ALA A 101 -10.44 11.18 -1.84
C ALA A 101 -9.81 11.11 -0.44
N ASN A 102 -8.50 10.93 -0.33
CA ASN A 102 -7.80 10.93 0.97
C ASN A 102 -7.91 12.29 1.68
N LYS A 103 -7.81 13.41 0.94
CA LYS A 103 -8.01 14.76 1.46
C LYS A 103 -9.43 15.00 1.97
N ARG A 104 -10.44 14.48 1.27
CA ARG A 104 -11.86 14.60 1.66
C ARG A 104 -12.19 13.79 2.90
N ARG A 105 -11.66 12.58 2.98
CA ARG A 105 -11.85 11.66 4.12
C ARG A 105 -11.00 12.03 5.34
N LYS A 106 -10.19 13.09 5.27
CA LYS A 106 -9.27 13.54 6.33
C LYS A 106 -8.37 12.40 6.84
N ARG A 107 -7.86 11.58 5.91
CA ARG A 107 -6.99 10.44 6.25
C ARG A 107 -5.53 10.85 6.45
N TYR A 108 -5.09 11.88 5.74
CA TYR A 108 -3.80 12.51 5.90
C TYR A 108 -3.94 14.02 5.71
N ALA A 109 -2.96 14.76 6.21
CA ALA A 109 -2.88 16.21 6.06
C ALA A 109 -2.90 16.60 4.57
N ARG A 110 -3.80 17.53 4.23
CA ARG A 110 -3.96 17.99 2.83
C ARG A 110 -2.66 18.54 2.22
N PRO A 111 -1.87 19.37 2.93
CA PRO A 111 -0.62 19.89 2.38
C PRO A 111 0.37 18.78 2.03
N LEU A 112 0.41 17.68 2.80
CA LEU A 112 1.31 16.56 2.53
C LEU A 112 0.90 15.80 1.27
N ILE A 113 -0.40 15.54 1.11
CA ILE A 113 -0.91 14.91 -0.11
C ILE A 113 -0.67 15.81 -1.33
N ASP A 114 -0.92 17.12 -1.21
CA ASP A 114 -0.74 18.05 -2.33
C ASP A 114 0.73 18.15 -2.74
N LEU A 115 1.66 18.21 -1.78
CA LEU A 115 3.09 18.22 -2.06
C LEU A 115 3.55 16.92 -2.73
N HIS A 116 3.11 15.76 -2.21
CA HIS A 116 3.37 14.44 -2.80
C HIS A 116 2.92 14.36 -4.26
N MET A 117 1.69 14.77 -4.56
CA MET A 117 1.16 14.76 -5.93
C MET A 117 1.84 15.79 -6.83
N LYS A 118 2.24 16.95 -6.28
CA LYS A 118 3.00 17.96 -7.05
C LYS A 118 4.37 17.43 -7.46
N ILE A 119 5.07 16.72 -6.59
CA ILE A 119 6.36 16.09 -6.92
C ILE A 119 6.17 15.10 -8.07
N TYR A 120 5.19 14.19 -7.97
CA TYR A 120 4.92 13.23 -9.04
C TYR A 120 4.54 13.90 -10.37
N ARG A 121 3.75 14.97 -10.30
CA ARG A 121 3.37 15.76 -11.48
C ARG A 121 4.56 16.48 -12.09
N TYR A 122 5.41 17.09 -11.27
CA TYR A 122 6.66 17.74 -11.69
C TYR A 122 7.59 16.77 -12.41
N GLU A 123 7.65 15.54 -11.92
CA GLU A 123 8.44 14.46 -12.52
C GLU A 123 7.82 13.82 -13.78
N GLY A 124 6.71 14.38 -14.27
CA GLY A 124 6.11 13.97 -15.54
C GLY A 124 5.00 12.95 -15.44
N MET A 125 4.56 12.57 -14.24
CA MET A 125 3.42 11.65 -14.10
C MET A 125 2.11 12.32 -14.55
N GLY A 126 1.60 11.87 -15.69
CA GLY A 126 0.27 12.23 -16.21
C GLY A 126 -0.87 11.73 -15.32
N SER A 127 -2.08 12.28 -15.48
CA SER A 127 -3.26 11.59 -14.97
C SER A 127 -3.49 10.32 -15.78
N TRP A 128 -3.95 9.27 -15.11
CA TRP A 128 -4.41 8.06 -15.79
C TRP A 128 -5.49 8.39 -16.83
N SER A 129 -5.45 7.70 -17.97
CA SER A 129 -6.47 7.75 -19.02
C SER A 129 -6.80 6.34 -19.54
N PRO A 130 -8.06 6.09 -19.96
CA PRO A 130 -8.42 4.84 -20.63
C PRO A 130 -7.57 4.59 -21.88
N GLY A 131 -7.12 3.35 -22.08
CA GLY A 131 -6.23 2.99 -23.20
C GLY A 131 -4.75 3.26 -22.95
N GLY A 132 -4.37 3.74 -21.75
CA GLY A 132 -2.99 3.85 -21.32
C GLY A 132 -2.29 2.50 -21.11
N LYS A 133 -1.04 2.57 -20.62
CA LYS A 133 -0.18 1.38 -20.41
C LYS A 133 -0.71 0.40 -19.35
N THR A 134 -1.50 0.90 -18.40
CA THR A 134 -2.07 0.14 -17.28
C THR A 134 -3.58 0.31 -17.26
N ILE A 135 -4.29 -0.70 -16.77
CA ILE A 135 -5.75 -0.61 -16.59
C ILE A 135 -6.14 0.37 -15.48
N SER A 136 -5.20 0.70 -14.58
CA SER A 136 -5.31 1.67 -13.51
C SER A 136 -3.94 1.93 -12.86
N ASP A 137 -3.76 3.13 -12.31
CA ASP A 137 -2.62 3.48 -11.47
C ASP A 137 -2.83 3.16 -9.98
N VAL A 138 -4.06 2.81 -9.58
CA VAL A 138 -4.49 2.68 -8.19
C VAL A 138 -4.85 1.23 -7.89
N PRO A 139 -4.04 0.50 -7.11
CA PRO A 139 -4.37 -0.85 -6.70
C PRO A 139 -5.34 -0.85 -5.51
N GLU A 140 -6.06 -1.95 -5.30
CA GLU A 140 -6.55 -2.33 -3.99
C GLU A 140 -5.51 -3.26 -3.34
N GLY A 141 -4.70 -2.69 -2.45
CA GLY A 141 -3.60 -3.42 -1.81
C GLY A 141 -4.04 -4.42 -0.73
N ALA A 142 -5.32 -4.77 -0.63
CA ALA A 142 -5.79 -5.72 0.36
C ALA A 142 -5.39 -7.17 0.05
N ILE A 143 -5.06 -7.45 -1.21
CA ILE A 143 -4.38 -8.68 -1.63
C ILE A 143 -3.21 -8.36 -2.57
N ILE A 144 -2.07 -9.00 -2.35
CA ILE A 144 -0.90 -8.94 -3.26
C ILE A 144 -0.34 -10.35 -3.41
N ILE A 145 -0.20 -10.83 -4.63
CA ILE A 145 0.30 -12.17 -4.96
C ILE A 145 1.60 -12.00 -5.71
N ARG A 146 2.67 -12.69 -5.29
CA ARG A 146 4.02 -12.46 -5.82
C ARG A 146 4.77 -13.76 -6.00
N GLU A 147 5.50 -13.81 -7.10
CA GLU A 147 6.72 -14.57 -7.25
C GLU A 147 7.88 -13.64 -6.94
N HIS A 148 8.86 -14.09 -6.16
CA HIS A 148 10.00 -13.31 -5.73
C HIS A 148 11.14 -13.38 -6.75
N THR A 149 10.99 -12.61 -7.84
CA THR A 149 12.01 -12.41 -8.87
C THR A 149 12.80 -11.13 -8.62
N ALA A 150 13.91 -10.93 -9.34
CA ALA A 150 14.68 -9.68 -9.26
C ALA A 150 13.81 -8.45 -9.58
N MET A 151 12.94 -8.54 -10.59
CA MET A 151 12.06 -7.43 -11.00
C MET A 151 10.95 -7.15 -9.98
N SER A 152 10.27 -8.18 -9.45
CA SER A 152 9.20 -7.98 -8.47
C SER A 152 9.73 -7.51 -7.11
N ASN A 153 10.92 -7.96 -6.73
CA ASN A 153 11.60 -7.50 -5.52
C ASN A 153 12.12 -6.07 -5.67
N LEU A 154 12.67 -5.69 -6.83
CA LEU A 154 13.03 -4.31 -7.14
C LEU A 154 11.81 -3.39 -7.07
N PHE A 155 10.71 -3.76 -7.74
CA PHE A 155 9.45 -3.02 -7.67
C PHE A 155 9.00 -2.82 -6.22
N SER A 156 9.03 -3.89 -5.42
CA SER A 156 8.64 -3.84 -4.01
C SER A 156 9.54 -2.90 -3.20
N CYS A 157 10.85 -2.89 -3.43
CA CYS A 157 11.76 -1.96 -2.78
C CYS A 157 11.47 -0.50 -3.16
N LEU A 158 11.32 -0.21 -4.45
CA LEU A 158 11.00 1.13 -4.94
C LEU A 158 9.64 1.61 -4.40
N TRP A 159 8.63 0.73 -4.39
CA TRP A 159 7.32 1.05 -3.84
C TRP A 159 7.36 1.33 -2.34
N PHE A 160 8.14 0.56 -1.59
CA PHE A 160 8.36 0.85 -0.18
C PHE A 160 9.12 2.16 0.04
N ASN A 161 10.11 2.50 -0.80
CA ASN A 161 10.83 3.77 -0.70
C ASN A 161 9.88 4.96 -0.85
N GLU A 162 8.91 4.90 -1.77
CA GLU A 162 7.90 5.95 -1.90
C GLU A 162 6.96 6.04 -0.70
N VAL A 163 6.55 4.87 -0.18
CA VAL A 163 5.76 4.78 1.06
C VAL A 163 6.52 5.38 2.23
N ASP A 164 7.82 5.08 2.34
CA ASP A 164 8.72 5.59 3.36
C ASP A 164 8.97 7.09 3.21
N LEU A 165 9.19 7.57 1.99
CA LEU A 165 9.46 8.99 1.73
C LEU A 165 8.22 9.86 1.92
N PHE A 166 7.03 9.36 1.60
CA PHE A 166 5.81 10.16 1.62
C PHE A 166 4.78 9.60 2.62
N THR A 167 3.53 9.52 2.21
CA THR A 167 2.46 8.95 3.03
C THR A 167 2.50 7.42 2.95
N PRO A 168 2.10 6.68 4.00
CA PRO A 168 2.00 5.23 3.91
C PRO A 168 0.77 4.79 3.10
N ARG A 169 0.11 5.69 2.37
CA ARG A 169 -0.97 5.36 1.46
C ARG A 169 -0.38 4.79 0.17
N ASP A 170 -0.04 3.51 0.24
CA ASP A 170 0.52 2.70 -0.84
C ASP A 170 -0.20 2.81 -2.20
N GLN A 171 -1.50 3.11 -2.20
CA GLN A 171 -2.29 3.38 -3.40
C GLN A 171 -1.86 4.62 -4.19
N LEU A 172 -1.26 5.62 -3.53
CA LEU A 172 -0.75 6.84 -4.18
C LEU A 172 0.57 6.60 -4.89
N SER A 173 1.42 5.72 -4.36
CA SER A 173 2.78 5.51 -4.88
C SER A 173 2.90 4.35 -5.87
N PHE A 174 1.98 3.38 -5.86
CA PHE A 174 2.05 2.21 -6.74
C PHE A 174 2.15 2.61 -8.22
N GLY A 175 1.20 3.41 -8.72
CA GLY A 175 1.16 3.82 -10.13
C GLY A 175 2.38 4.64 -10.54
N TYR A 176 2.91 5.45 -9.62
CA TYR A 176 4.12 6.23 -9.87
C TYR A 176 5.35 5.34 -10.06
N VAL A 177 5.54 4.32 -9.22
CA VAL A 177 6.66 3.36 -9.42
C VAL A 177 6.50 2.58 -10.72
N VAL A 178 5.28 2.17 -11.07
CA VAL A 178 5.00 1.53 -12.36
C VAL A 178 5.36 2.46 -13.53
N TYR A 179 4.99 3.73 -13.43
CA TYR A 179 5.34 4.76 -14.41
C TYR A 179 6.86 4.90 -14.56
N ARG A 180 7.59 5.03 -13.44
CA ARG A 180 9.06 5.17 -13.42
C ARG A 180 9.79 3.96 -14.00
N LEU A 181 9.23 2.75 -13.85
CA LEU A 181 9.78 1.52 -14.44
C LEU A 181 9.50 1.38 -15.95
N GLY A 182 8.79 2.33 -16.57
CA GLY A 182 8.73 2.45 -18.03
C GLY A 182 8.09 1.27 -18.77
N GLY A 183 7.38 0.38 -18.07
CA GLY A 183 6.79 -0.83 -18.65
C GLY A 183 7.67 -2.08 -18.56
N LEU A 184 8.84 -2.01 -17.91
CA LEU A 184 9.68 -3.17 -17.60
C LEU A 184 9.01 -4.10 -16.58
N PHE A 185 8.25 -3.54 -15.64
CA PHE A 185 7.48 -4.30 -14.67
C PHE A 185 6.16 -4.77 -15.27
N LYS A 186 6.04 -6.08 -15.49
CA LYS A 186 4.80 -6.73 -15.94
C LYS A 186 4.09 -7.32 -14.73
N PHE A 187 2.81 -6.98 -14.59
CA PHE A 187 1.97 -7.44 -13.48
C PHE A 187 0.54 -7.66 -13.96
N PHE A 188 -0.19 -8.51 -13.26
CA PHE A 188 -1.60 -8.73 -13.51
C PHE A 188 -2.44 -7.93 -12.52
N MET A 189 -3.23 -6.99 -13.05
CA MET A 189 -4.19 -6.27 -12.23
C MET A 189 -5.59 -6.82 -12.45
N PHE A 190 -6.11 -7.54 -11.46
CA PHE A 190 -7.40 -8.21 -11.58
C PHE A 190 -8.54 -7.37 -10.97
N PRO A 191 -9.78 -7.49 -11.47
CA PRO A 191 -10.90 -6.67 -11.01
C PRO A 191 -11.25 -6.95 -9.55
N ASN A 192 -11.62 -5.88 -8.83
CA ASN A 192 -11.95 -5.94 -7.40
C ASN A 192 -13.09 -6.91 -7.05
N CYS A 193 -14.02 -7.16 -7.98
CA CYS A 193 -15.16 -8.05 -7.75
C CYS A 193 -14.76 -9.51 -7.46
N GLU A 194 -13.56 -9.93 -7.86
CA GLU A 194 -13.04 -11.28 -7.56
C GLU A 194 -12.78 -11.51 -6.07
N TYR A 195 -12.83 -10.46 -5.22
CA TYR A 195 -12.63 -10.59 -3.77
C TYR A 195 -13.61 -11.55 -3.13
N TYR A 196 -14.88 -11.47 -3.48
CA TYR A 196 -15.92 -12.29 -2.86
C TYR A 196 -15.82 -13.77 -3.22
N SER A 197 -15.13 -14.11 -4.31
CA SER A 197 -14.83 -15.51 -4.65
C SER A 197 -13.62 -16.07 -3.91
N LEU A 198 -12.80 -15.22 -3.28
CA LEU A 198 -11.56 -15.61 -2.61
C LEU A 198 -11.60 -15.45 -1.10
N PHE A 199 -12.39 -14.49 -0.60
CA PHE A 199 -12.36 -14.07 0.81
C PHE A 199 -13.74 -13.75 1.39
N VAL A 200 -13.85 -13.98 2.69
CA VAL A 200 -14.87 -13.36 3.54
C VAL A 200 -14.32 -12.03 4.07
N LEU A 201 -15.11 -10.96 3.98
CA LEU A 201 -14.74 -9.64 4.48
C LEU A 201 -15.36 -9.39 5.85
N HIS A 202 -14.52 -9.07 6.82
CA HIS A 202 -14.91 -8.67 8.17
C HIS A 202 -14.96 -7.15 8.31
N PRO A 203 -15.83 -6.60 9.18
CA PRO A 203 -15.88 -5.16 9.45
C PRO A 203 -14.56 -4.65 10.01
N HIS A 204 -14.16 -3.44 9.60
CA HIS A 204 -13.00 -2.74 10.16
C HIS A 204 -13.41 -1.84 11.31
N THR A 205 -12.67 -1.89 12.42
CA THR A 205 -12.67 -0.83 13.44
C THR A 205 -11.86 0.36 12.92
N ARG A 206 -12.49 1.54 12.88
CA ARG A 206 -11.85 2.78 12.39
C ARG A 206 -11.02 3.40 13.51
N GLU A 207 -9.70 3.40 13.36
CA GLU A 207 -8.79 4.15 14.24
C GLU A 207 -7.86 5.05 13.42
N HIS A 208 -7.73 6.31 13.88
CA HIS A 208 -6.71 7.24 13.41
C HIS A 208 -5.35 6.77 13.93
N SER A 209 -4.34 6.72 13.06
CA SER A 209 -3.09 6.01 13.39
C SER A 209 -1.91 6.91 13.74
N SER A 210 -1.96 8.21 13.44
CA SER A 210 -0.85 9.14 13.73
C SER A 210 -1.33 10.55 14.04
N ALA A 211 -0.54 11.27 14.84
CA ALA A 211 -0.71 12.70 15.10
C ALA A 211 -0.55 13.55 13.82
N VAL A 212 0.27 13.09 12.86
CA VAL A 212 0.53 13.76 11.57
C VAL A 212 -0.75 13.87 10.73
N GLU A 213 -1.72 12.96 10.92
CA GLU A 213 -3.01 13.01 10.22
C GLU A 213 -3.81 14.29 10.52
N TRP A 214 -3.52 14.97 11.63
CA TRP A 214 -4.26 16.14 12.11
C TRP A 214 -3.70 17.49 11.64
N VAL A 215 -2.55 17.48 10.95
CA VAL A 215 -1.87 18.69 10.51
C VAL A 215 -2.71 19.41 9.45
N LYS A 216 -2.88 20.73 9.62
CA LYS A 216 -3.65 21.56 8.70
C LYS A 216 -2.76 22.27 7.70
N ASN A 217 -1.59 22.73 8.13
CA ASN A 217 -0.63 23.50 7.34
C ASN A 217 0.79 22.97 7.52
N ILE A 218 1.65 23.11 6.51
CA ILE A 218 3.04 22.63 6.59
C ILE A 218 3.84 23.35 7.69
N THR A 219 3.51 24.61 7.97
CA THR A 219 4.15 25.42 9.01
C THR A 219 3.84 24.94 10.44
N GLU A 220 2.74 24.22 10.67
CA GLU A 220 2.43 23.60 11.97
C GLU A 220 3.41 22.47 12.33
N LEU A 221 4.15 21.98 11.33
CA LEU A 221 5.21 21.00 11.50
C LEU A 221 6.54 21.67 11.92
N ASP A 222 6.72 22.96 11.65
CA ASP A 222 8.02 23.66 11.78
C ASP A 222 8.17 24.57 13.02
N GLY A 223 7.14 24.77 13.85
CA GLY A 223 7.25 25.57 15.09
C GLY A 223 6.17 25.31 16.14
N LYS A 224 6.48 25.52 17.44
CA LYS A 224 5.71 25.31 18.70
C LYS A 224 4.84 24.03 18.86
N GLY A 225 4.63 23.25 17.80
CA GLY A 225 3.90 22.00 17.71
C GLY A 225 4.81 20.79 17.47
N SER A 226 6.00 20.76 18.09
CA SER A 226 6.94 19.63 18.03
C SER A 226 6.32 18.26 18.36
N ARG A 227 5.12 18.25 18.95
CA ARG A 227 4.31 17.07 19.27
C ARG A 227 3.64 16.40 18.06
N MET A 228 3.64 17.01 16.87
CA MET A 228 2.98 16.46 15.68
C MET A 228 3.95 15.84 14.66
N LYS A 229 5.27 16.05 14.80
CA LYS A 229 6.28 15.34 13.99
C LYS A 229 6.56 13.96 14.61
N GLU A 230 6.59 12.94 13.78
CA GLU A 230 7.02 11.60 14.20
C GLU A 230 8.52 11.61 14.48
N SER A 231 8.93 11.02 15.61
CA SER A 231 10.34 10.90 15.98
C SER A 231 11.06 9.84 15.15
N ARG A 232 10.31 8.80 14.76
CA ARG A 232 10.69 7.76 13.83
C ARG A 232 9.65 7.70 12.72
N GLY A 233 9.58 8.78 11.95
CA GLY A 233 8.75 8.84 10.75
C GLY A 233 9.52 8.37 9.52
N GLY A 234 8.80 8.23 8.41
CA GLY A 234 9.45 8.18 7.11
C GLY A 234 10.31 9.41 6.85
N LEU A 235 11.34 9.30 5.99
CA LEU A 235 12.24 10.40 5.63
C LEU A 235 11.49 11.67 5.19
N GLY A 236 10.27 11.49 4.68
CA GLY A 236 9.21 12.47 4.71
C GLY A 236 9.39 13.69 3.82
N LEU A 237 8.29 14.41 3.64
CA LEU A 237 8.19 15.75 3.01
C LEU A 237 8.88 16.85 3.84
N TRP A 238 9.73 16.47 4.79
CA TRP A 238 10.37 17.34 5.76
C TRP A 238 11.57 18.08 5.15
N THR A 239 12.17 17.48 4.13
CA THR A 239 13.22 18.09 3.33
C THR A 239 12.59 18.78 2.12
N PRO A 240 13.00 20.04 1.83
CA PRO A 240 12.57 20.71 0.62
C PRO A 240 12.89 19.87 -0.61
N TYR A 241 11.90 19.65 -1.47
CA TYR A 241 12.13 19.01 -2.75
C TYR A 241 12.95 19.96 -3.64
N PRO A 242 14.01 19.50 -4.32
CA PRO A 242 14.93 20.38 -5.05
C PRO A 242 14.30 21.05 -6.29
N GLY A 243 13.17 20.54 -6.79
CA GLY A 243 12.45 21.12 -7.91
C GLY A 243 11.53 22.28 -7.53
N ASN A 244 11.30 23.21 -8.45
CA ASN A 244 10.31 24.28 -8.27
C ASN A 244 8.88 23.72 -8.44
N LEU A 245 8.13 23.66 -7.34
CA LEU A 245 6.77 23.13 -7.30
C LEU A 245 5.66 24.21 -7.31
N ASP A 246 6.03 25.49 -7.38
CA ASP A 246 5.08 26.60 -7.33
C ASP A 246 4.27 26.72 -8.63
N SER A 247 4.89 26.40 -9.76
CA SER A 247 4.24 26.38 -11.08
C SER A 247 3.47 25.08 -11.36
N VAL A 248 3.55 24.08 -10.47
CA VAL A 248 2.95 22.76 -10.71
C VAL A 248 1.47 22.77 -10.36
N VAL A 249 0.64 22.61 -11.39
CA VAL A 249 -0.81 22.51 -11.27
C VAL A 249 -1.24 21.04 -11.32
N LEU A 250 -1.96 20.61 -10.28
CA LEU A 250 -2.57 19.28 -10.23
C LEU A 250 -3.77 19.20 -11.16
N PRO A 251 -4.00 18.05 -11.83
CA PRO A 251 -5.12 17.89 -12.74
C PRO A 251 -6.47 18.02 -12.01
N PRO A 252 -7.51 18.57 -12.66
CA PRO A 252 -8.85 18.60 -12.09
C PRO A 252 -9.38 17.17 -11.94
N VAL A 253 -10.00 16.89 -10.80
CA VAL A 253 -10.56 15.57 -10.49
C VAL A 253 -12.08 15.62 -10.67
N ALA A 254 -12.58 14.92 -11.68
CA ALA A 254 -14.02 14.74 -11.88
C ALA A 254 -14.56 13.68 -10.91
N ARG A 255 -15.65 14.00 -10.19
CA ARG A 255 -16.28 13.05 -9.26
C ARG A 255 -16.95 11.92 -10.02
N THR A 256 -16.43 10.71 -9.91
CA THR A 256 -17.04 9.51 -10.50
C THR A 256 -17.88 8.70 -9.49
N SER A 257 -17.76 8.97 -8.18
CA SER A 257 -18.53 8.27 -7.13
C SER A 257 -18.68 9.12 -5.86
N LYS A 258 -19.83 9.00 -5.17
CA LYS A 258 -20.05 9.60 -3.84
C LYS A 258 -19.28 8.88 -2.73
N ALA A 259 -18.96 7.60 -2.94
CA ALA A 259 -18.31 6.74 -1.96
C ALA A 259 -16.78 6.79 -2.05
N GLY A 260 -16.24 7.28 -3.17
CA GLY A 260 -14.81 7.48 -3.45
C GLY A 260 -14.31 8.77 -2.87
#